data_AF-A0A1X0G3V0-F1
#
_entry.id   AF-A0A1X0G3V0-F1
#
_cell.length_a   1.000
_cell.length_b   1.000
_cell.length_c   1.000
_cell.angle_alpha   90.00
_cell.angle_beta   90.00
_cell.angle_gamma   90.00
#
_symmetry.space_group_name_H-M   'P 1'
#
loop_
_entity.id
_entity.type
_entity.pdbx_description
1 polymer ?
#
loop_
_entity_poly.entity_id
_entity_poly.type
_entity_poly.pdbx_seq_one_letter_code
_entity_poly.pdbx_strand_id
1 'polypeptide(L)'
;MPIDDPATHGVAMTKTAASPRASTADVVATSVLLVIHGGLYTASFVLLGLLVMSTDPCGSQKCGDPAWVDRAMNLGTWGGAVLLVVDIVVAVYFLVRRNRAFFVPLIGCVAQVVLVIIAAAMEIQAGPV
;
A
#
# COMPACT_ATOMS: atom_id res chain seq x y z
N MET A 1 -44.20 42.79 26.99
CA MET A 1 -43.02 41.94 26.71
C MET A 1 -42.65 41.20 27.98
N PRO A 2 -42.23 39.93 27.94
CA PRO A 2 -41.55 39.22 26.83
C PRO A 2 -42.40 38.05 26.26
N ILE A 3 -42.65 37.98 24.95
CA ILE A 3 -41.87 37.25 23.91
C ILE A 3 -41.70 35.76 24.27
N ASP A 4 -42.55 34.93 23.67
CA ASP A 4 -42.31 33.51 23.49
C ASP A 4 -41.10 33.32 22.56
N ASP A 5 -40.04 32.68 23.06
CA ASP A 5 -38.95 32.15 22.25
C ASP A 5 -39.04 30.62 22.21
N PRO A 6 -39.62 30.00 21.17
CA PRO A 6 -39.43 28.59 20.89
C PRO A 6 -38.53 28.43 19.67
N ALA A 7 -37.23 28.21 19.90
CA ALA A 7 -36.35 27.35 19.08
C ALA A 7 -34.88 27.73 19.27
N THR A 8 -34.28 27.31 20.39
CA THR A 8 -32.91 26.82 20.27
C THR A 8 -33.03 25.41 19.72
N HIS A 9 -32.92 25.29 18.39
CA HIS A 9 -32.46 24.05 17.79
C HIS A 9 -31.12 23.75 18.43
N GLY A 10 -31.16 22.93 19.48
CA GLY A 10 -30.01 22.20 19.96
C GLY A 10 -29.49 21.50 18.73
N VAL A 11 -28.45 22.07 18.15
CA VAL A 11 -27.55 21.41 17.23
C VAL A 11 -27.24 20.12 17.95
N ALA A 12 -27.90 19.05 17.50
CA ALA A 12 -27.47 17.71 17.78
C ALA A 12 -26.10 17.65 17.15
N MET A 13 -25.09 18.12 17.89
CA MET A 13 -23.75 17.63 17.76
C MET A 13 -23.97 16.14 17.93
N THR A 14 -24.03 15.45 16.80
CA THR A 14 -23.53 14.10 16.64
C THR A 14 -22.06 14.21 17.04
N LYS A 15 -21.83 14.37 18.35
CA LYS A 15 -20.64 13.95 19.02
C LYS A 15 -20.75 12.45 18.85
N THR A 16 -20.31 12.00 17.67
CA THR A 16 -19.91 10.63 17.42
C THR A 16 -18.99 10.35 18.58
N ALA A 17 -19.54 9.75 19.62
CA ALA A 17 -18.82 9.31 20.79
C ALA A 17 -17.94 8.19 20.25
N ALA A 18 -16.78 8.57 19.73
CA ALA A 18 -15.73 7.67 19.31
C ALA A 18 -15.31 6.96 20.59
N SER A 19 -15.98 5.84 20.88
CA SER A 19 -15.72 5.04 22.06
C SER A 19 -14.34 4.40 21.93
N PRO A 20 -13.62 4.18 23.05
CA PRO A 20 -12.18 3.85 23.07
C PRO A 20 -11.89 2.36 22.83
N ARG A 21 -12.65 1.72 21.95
CA ARG A 21 -12.47 0.33 21.53
C ARG A 21 -12.34 0.37 20.03
N ALA A 22 -11.25 -0.19 19.47
CA ALA A 22 -11.02 -0.24 18.02
C ALA A 22 -12.36 -0.50 17.31
N SER A 23 -12.86 0.53 16.63
CA SER A 23 -14.20 0.47 16.07
C SER A 23 -14.19 -0.59 14.98
N THR A 24 -15.30 -1.30 14.77
CA THR A 24 -15.43 -2.26 13.67
C THR A 24 -15.02 -1.66 12.33
N ALA A 25 -15.24 -0.35 12.14
CA ALA A 25 -14.76 0.41 10.99
C ALA A 25 -13.22 0.43 10.84
N ASP A 26 -12.46 0.56 11.93
CA ASP A 26 -10.98 0.54 11.90
C ASP A 26 -10.44 -0.84 11.53
N VAL A 27 -11.07 -1.90 12.04
CA VAL A 27 -10.73 -3.29 11.68
C VAL A 27 -11.00 -3.55 10.21
N VAL A 28 -12.18 -3.16 9.72
CA VAL A 28 -12.56 -3.32 8.30
C VAL A 28 -11.62 -2.51 7.41
N ALA A 29 -11.34 -1.25 7.74
CA ALA A 29 -10.42 -0.41 6.98
C ALA A 29 -9.01 -1.00 6.92
N THR A 30 -8.47 -1.44 8.06
CA THR A 30 -7.14 -2.09 8.12
C THR A 30 -7.11 -3.38 7.29
N SER A 31 -8.16 -4.19 7.38
CA SER A 31 -8.26 -5.45 6.62
C SER A 31 -8.32 -5.20 5.12
N VAL A 32 -9.14 -4.24 4.67
CA VAL A 32 -9.25 -3.85 3.26
C VAL A 32 -7.92 -3.33 2.73
N LEU A 33 -7.23 -2.47 3.49
CA LEU A 33 -5.94 -1.95 3.08
C LEU A 33 -4.86 -3.04 2.98
N LEU A 34 -4.85 -4.02 3.90
CA LEU A 34 -3.93 -5.15 3.82
C LEU A 34 -4.21 -6.03 2.59
N VAL A 35 -5.48 -6.25 2.25
CA VAL A 35 -5.86 -6.96 1.02
C VAL A 35 -5.39 -6.19 -0.21
N ILE A 36 -5.57 -4.87 -0.23
CA ILE A 36 -5.07 -4.00 -1.32
C ILE A 36 -3.55 -4.09 -1.41
N HIS A 37 -2.83 -4.08 -0.28
CA HIS A 37 -1.38 -4.19 -0.26
C HIS A 37 -0.90 -5.54 -0.80
N GLY A 38 -1.52 -6.65 -0.37
CA GLY A 38 -1.23 -7.98 -0.93
C GLY A 38 -1.53 -8.06 -2.44
N GLY A 39 -2.61 -7.42 -2.87
CA GLY A 39 -2.95 -7.26 -4.30
C GLY A 39 -1.90 -6.47 -5.06
N LEU A 40 -1.44 -5.33 -4.52
CA LEU A 40 -0.37 -4.51 -5.10
C LEU A 40 0.92 -5.30 -5.22
N TYR A 41 1.33 -6.06 -4.20
CA TYR A 41 2.50 -6.92 -4.25
C TYR A 41 2.38 -7.97 -5.36
N THR A 42 1.23 -8.64 -5.46
CA THR A 42 0.99 -9.63 -6.51
C THR A 42 1.03 -9.01 -7.91
N ALA A 43 0.39 -7.85 -8.09
CA ALA A 43 0.44 -7.10 -9.35
C ALA A 43 1.86 -6.66 -9.71
N SER A 44 2.66 -6.28 -8.70
CA SER A 44 4.08 -5.92 -8.87
C SER A 44 4.87 -7.11 -9.44
N PHE A 45 4.65 -8.30 -8.87
CA PHE A 45 5.32 -9.53 -9.32
C PHE A 45 4.96 -9.88 -10.77
N VAL A 46 3.68 -9.77 -11.13
CA VAL A 46 3.22 -10.00 -12.51
C VAL A 46 3.83 -8.97 -13.47
N LEU A 47 3.85 -7.70 -13.09
CA LEU A 47 4.42 -6.62 -13.91
C LEU A 47 5.91 -6.85 -14.19
N LEU A 48 6.71 -7.17 -13.17
CA LEU A 48 8.13 -7.46 -13.32
C LEU A 48 8.35 -8.69 -14.21
N GLY A 49 7.54 -9.75 -14.04
CA GLY A 49 7.60 -10.91 -14.93
C GLY A 49 7.35 -10.56 -16.40
N LEU A 50 6.40 -9.67 -16.68
CA LEU A 50 6.13 -9.19 -18.05
C LEU A 50 7.29 -8.35 -18.61
N LEU A 51 7.86 -7.48 -17.79
CA LEU A 51 8.99 -6.63 -18.18
C LEU A 51 10.24 -7.47 -18.48
N VAL A 52 10.50 -8.53 -17.71
CA VAL A 52 11.56 -9.50 -18.03
C VAL A 52 11.34 -10.15 -19.40
N MET A 53 10.12 -10.60 -19.71
CA MET A 53 9.85 -11.19 -21.03
C MET A 53 10.05 -10.19 -22.17
N SER A 54 9.78 -8.91 -21.95
CA SER A 54 10.08 -7.88 -22.96
C SER A 54 11.57 -7.69 -23.22
N THR A 55 12.44 -8.11 -22.30
CA THR A 55 13.90 -8.11 -22.49
C THR A 55 14.45 -9.34 -23.23
N ASP A 56 13.63 -10.34 -23.58
CA ASP A 56 14.07 -11.53 -24.34
C ASP A 56 14.83 -11.20 -25.65
N PRO A 57 14.44 -10.19 -26.46
CA PRO A 57 15.15 -9.81 -27.68
C PRO A 57 16.61 -9.38 -27.43
N CYS A 58 16.94 -8.95 -26.20
CA CYS A 58 18.28 -8.53 -25.78
C CYS A 58 19.31 -9.66 -25.77
N GLY A 59 18.89 -10.94 -25.89
CA GLY A 59 19.82 -12.04 -26.15
C GLY A 59 20.43 -12.00 -27.56
N SER A 60 19.81 -11.27 -28.49
CA SER A 60 20.20 -11.19 -29.90
C SER A 60 20.51 -9.77 -30.39
N GLN A 61 20.11 -8.74 -29.63
CA GLN A 61 20.30 -7.32 -29.90
C GLN A 61 21.12 -6.68 -28.78
N LYS A 62 21.76 -5.55 -29.06
CA LYS A 62 22.59 -4.86 -28.06
C LYS A 62 21.70 -4.03 -27.13
N CYS A 63 21.48 -4.53 -25.91
CA CYS A 63 20.74 -3.83 -24.86
C CYS A 63 21.67 -3.24 -23.79
N GLY A 64 21.09 -2.66 -22.73
CA GLY A 64 21.80 -2.14 -21.56
C GLY A 64 22.41 -3.24 -20.70
N ASP A 65 22.78 -2.90 -19.46
CA ASP A 65 23.40 -3.86 -18.53
C ASP A 65 22.34 -4.81 -17.94
N PRO A 66 22.42 -6.13 -18.20
CA PRO A 66 21.43 -7.10 -17.72
C PRO A 66 21.40 -7.23 -16.20
N ALA A 67 22.44 -6.81 -15.49
CA ALA A 67 22.47 -6.83 -14.04
C ALA A 67 21.39 -5.91 -13.40
N TRP A 68 20.82 -4.97 -14.15
CA TRP A 68 19.67 -4.17 -13.69
C TRP A 68 18.38 -4.98 -13.59
N VAL A 69 18.18 -6.00 -14.43
CA VAL A 69 17.01 -6.89 -14.35
C VAL A 69 17.07 -7.71 -13.06
N ASP A 70 18.22 -8.33 -12.75
CA ASP A 70 18.40 -9.10 -11.52
C ASP A 70 18.19 -8.25 -10.26
N ARG A 71 18.64 -6.99 -10.28
CA ARG A 71 18.45 -6.04 -9.18
C ARG A 71 16.98 -5.62 -9.05
N ALA A 72 16.31 -5.31 -10.14
CA ALA A 72 14.90 -4.95 -10.15
C ALA A 72 14.02 -6.11 -9.66
N MET A 73 14.30 -7.32 -10.14
CA MET A 73 13.58 -8.52 -9.76
C MET A 73 13.76 -8.82 -8.27
N ASN A 74 15.00 -8.78 -7.75
CA ASN A 74 15.27 -8.95 -6.32
C ASN A 74 14.61 -7.86 -5.46
N LEU A 75 14.67 -6.61 -5.89
CA LEU A 75 14.05 -5.50 -5.16
C LEU A 75 12.53 -5.65 -5.12
N GLY A 76 11.91 -5.95 -6.26
CA GLY A 76 10.48 -6.16 -6.39
C GLY A 76 9.96 -7.35 -5.59
N THR A 77 10.64 -8.49 -5.67
CA THR A 77 10.25 -9.71 -4.94
C THR A 77 10.58 -9.62 -3.47
N TRP A 78 11.86 -9.54 -3.11
CA TRP A 78 12.28 -9.60 -1.71
C TRP A 78 11.98 -8.30 -0.98
N GLY A 79 12.22 -7.15 -1.61
CA GLY A 79 11.86 -5.85 -1.03
C GLY A 79 10.35 -5.73 -0.82
N GLY A 80 9.55 -6.06 -1.83
CA GLY A 80 8.08 -6.07 -1.72
C GLY A 80 7.56 -7.06 -0.67
N ALA A 81 8.11 -8.29 -0.63
CA ALA A 81 7.70 -9.30 0.36
C ALA A 81 8.00 -8.85 1.79
N VAL A 82 9.21 -8.33 2.04
CA VAL A 82 9.58 -7.81 3.36
C VAL A 82 8.68 -6.65 3.76
N LEU A 83 8.38 -5.74 2.83
CA LEU A 83 7.51 -4.59 3.08
C LEU A 83 6.10 -5.03 3.47
N LEU A 84 5.52 -5.98 2.73
CA LEU A 84 4.22 -6.56 3.04
C LEU A 84 4.19 -7.27 4.41
N VAL A 85 5.23 -8.06 4.72
CA VAL A 85 5.33 -8.76 6.02
C VAL A 85 5.42 -7.77 7.18
N VAL A 86 6.27 -6.75 7.06
CA VAL A 86 6.41 -5.71 8.08
C VAL A 86 5.08 -4.97 8.27
N ASP A 87 4.42 -4.61 7.18
CA ASP A 87 3.13 -3.93 7.22
C ASP A 87 2.05 -4.74 7.94
N ILE A 88 1.92 -6.04 7.63
CA ILE A 88 1.01 -6.96 8.33
C ILE A 88 1.34 -7.02 9.82
N VAL A 89 2.61 -7.24 10.19
CA VAL A 89 3.03 -7.37 11.59
C VAL A 89 2.73 -6.09 12.38
N VAL A 90 3.05 -4.92 11.81
CA VAL A 90 2.83 -3.63 12.47
C VAL A 90 1.33 -3.33 12.56
N ALA A 91 0.55 -3.59 11.51
CA ALA A 91 -0.90 -3.41 11.53
C ALA A 91 -1.58 -4.28 12.60
N VAL A 92 -1.21 -5.57 12.68
CA VAL A 92 -1.70 -6.50 13.72
C VAL A 92 -1.32 -6.01 15.12
N TYR A 93 -0.08 -5.55 15.30
CA TYR A 93 0.39 -5.01 16.58
C TYR A 93 -0.44 -3.79 17.04
N PHE A 94 -0.72 -2.83 16.16
CA PHE A 94 -1.55 -1.67 16.50
C PHE A 94 -3.01 -2.04 16.76
N LEU A 95 -3.58 -2.98 15.99
CA LEU A 95 -4.93 -3.51 16.21
C LEU A 95 -5.05 -4.16 17.60
N VAL A 96 -4.09 -5.00 17.98
CA VAL A 96 -4.06 -5.65 19.31
C VAL A 96 -3.93 -4.62 20.43
N ARG A 97 -3.18 -3.54 20.21
CA ARG A 97 -3.06 -2.43 21.17
C ARG A 97 -4.26 -1.48 21.21
N ARG A 98 -5.35 -1.75 20.48
CA ARG A 98 -6.55 -0.87 20.34
C ARG A 98 -6.23 0.54 19.86
N ASN A 99 -5.12 0.72 19.14
CA ASN A 99 -4.76 1.97 18.50
C ASN A 99 -5.29 2.00 17.06
N ARG A 100 -5.50 3.20 16.50
CA ARG A 100 -5.93 3.35 15.10
C ARG A 100 -4.87 2.76 14.16
N ALA A 101 -5.18 1.64 13.52
CA ALA A 101 -4.19 0.86 12.77
C ALA A 101 -4.19 1.17 11.26
N PHE A 102 -5.24 1.81 10.73
CA PHE A 102 -5.40 2.00 9.28
C PHE A 102 -4.31 2.83 8.59
N PHE A 103 -3.60 3.71 9.31
CA PHE A 103 -2.52 4.52 8.72
C PHE A 103 -1.32 3.68 8.31
N VAL A 104 -1.07 2.55 8.99
CA VAL A 104 0.09 1.70 8.74
C VAL A 104 -0.03 1.04 7.35
N PRO A 105 -1.10 0.27 7.05
CA PRO A 105 -1.31 -0.29 5.72
C PRO A 105 -1.35 0.73 4.59
N LEU A 106 -1.85 1.94 4.87
CA LEU A 106 -1.85 3.01 3.87
C LEU A 106 -0.42 3.41 3.49
N ILE A 107 0.46 3.57 4.47
CA ILE A 107 1.89 3.84 4.22
C ILE A 107 2.54 2.67 3.51
N GLY A 108 2.21 1.43 3.90
CA GLY A 108 2.66 0.21 3.23
C GLY A 108 2.31 0.22 1.73
N CYS A 109 1.05 0.49 1.39
CA CYS A 109 0.61 0.62 -0.01
C CYS A 109 1.38 1.70 -0.78
N VAL A 110 1.56 2.89 -0.19
CA VAL A 110 2.31 3.98 -0.84
C VAL A 110 3.76 3.57 -1.07
N ALA A 111 4.40 2.97 -0.07
CA ALA A 111 5.77 2.50 -0.18
C ALA A 111 5.91 1.38 -1.23
N GLN A 112 4.93 0.48 -1.33
CA GLN A 112 4.88 -0.54 -2.38
C GLN A 112 4.78 0.08 -3.78
N VAL A 113 3.95 1.10 -3.98
CA VAL A 113 3.84 1.82 -5.26
C VAL A 113 5.17 2.49 -5.62
N VAL A 114 5.82 3.14 -4.66
CA VAL A 114 7.15 3.74 -4.88
C VAL A 114 8.18 2.67 -5.27
N LEU A 115 8.16 1.52 -4.60
CA LEU A 115 9.05 0.40 -4.91
C LEU A 115 8.83 -0.11 -6.35
N VAL A 116 7.58 -0.26 -6.78
CA VAL A 116 7.23 -0.63 -8.17
C VAL A 116 7.81 0.36 -9.18
N ILE A 117 7.65 1.66 -8.93
CA ILE A 117 8.19 2.71 -9.82
C ILE A 117 9.70 2.60 -9.93
N ILE A 118 10.39 2.40 -8.79
CA ILE A 118 11.85 2.25 -8.76
C ILE A 118 12.27 0.99 -9.54
N ALA A 119 11.61 -0.15 -9.32
CA ALA A 119 11.95 -1.40 -9.99
C ALA A 119 11.73 -1.32 -11.51
N ALA A 120 10.61 -0.72 -11.95
CA ALA A 120 10.34 -0.49 -13.36
C ALA A 120 11.37 0.46 -13.99
N ALA A 121 11.78 1.52 -13.28
CA ALA A 121 12.83 2.42 -13.76
C ALA A 121 14.19 1.71 -13.93
N MET A 122 14.51 0.75 -13.04
CA MET A 122 15.69 -0.08 -13.15
C MET A 122 15.65 -1.00 -14.38
N GLU A 123 14.50 -1.62 -14.68
CA GLU A 123 14.37 -2.47 -15.88
C GLU A 123 14.49 -1.67 -17.17
N ILE A 124 14.02 -0.42 -17.21
CA ILE A 124 14.23 0.48 -18.35
C ILE A 124 15.73 0.75 -18.59
N GLN A 125 16.56 0.75 -17.53
CA GLN A 125 18.02 0.86 -17.69
C GLN A 125 18.65 -0.39 -18.31
N ALA A 126 18.00 -1.55 -18.26
CA ALA A 126 18.53 -2.80 -18.81
C ALA A 126 18.47 -2.88 -20.34
N GLY A 127 17.77 -1.95 -21.00
CA GLY A 127 17.50 -2.00 -22.44
C GLY A 127 16.00 -2.10 -22.70
N PRO A 128 15.55 -1.91 -23.95
CA PRO A 128 14.14 -1.67 -24.23
C PRO A 128 13.24 -2.85 -23.83
N VAL A 129 12.07 -2.48 -23.33
CA VAL A 129 10.83 -3.27 -23.48
C VAL A 129 10.33 -3.17 -24.91
#